data_AF-S5VMP5-F1
#
_entry.id   AF-S5VMP5-F1
#
_cell.length_a   1.000
_cell.length_b   1.000
_cell.length_c   1.000
_cell.angle_alpha   90.00
_cell.angle_beta   90.00
_cell.angle_gamma   90.00
#
_symmetry.space_group_name_H-M   'P 1'
#
loop_
_entity.id
_entity.type
_entity.pdbx_description
1 polymer ?
#
loop_
_entity_poly.entity_id
_entity_poly.type
_entity_poly.pdbx_seq_one_letter_code
_entity_poly.pdbx_strand_id
1 'polypeptide(L)'
;MVPTWRHGRERLYVCGPDGENVAWYDRESSRVNLIAEDRRDAVLEALQPFLAGPVTVGPPPAPTPVELARLSLHPDDDLAPNRPGEALLVELERDPRPGHRLRPDPRRRALTAEQTAGEALDRLEEAGSHTLHSVPLPGGDRLHHLLIGPGGLFAVHALYARRQRVRVADPMVTVGRREALPLLRRLRAEADRATYALTAEVHPVLALVGPPADVRLTLPPRGVRVLQDGELAALGRQGGVLKPADVEALHAMARDRRTWERV
;
A
#
# COMPACT_ATOMS: atom_id res chain seq x y z
N MET A 1 -25.82 29.30 5.13
CA MET A 1 -25.11 28.01 5.01
C MET A 1 -24.00 28.13 3.99
N VAL A 2 -22.87 27.48 4.25
CA VAL A 2 -21.70 27.52 3.36
C VAL A 2 -21.28 26.08 3.02
N PRO A 3 -21.40 25.64 1.75
CA PRO A 3 -20.83 24.37 1.33
C PRO A 3 -19.31 24.46 1.30
N THR A 4 -18.63 23.46 1.84
CA THR A 4 -17.17 23.40 1.86
C THR A 4 -16.70 22.00 1.50
N TRP A 5 -15.65 21.94 0.69
CA TRP A 5 -14.91 20.73 0.36
C TRP A 5 -13.59 20.71 1.11
N ARG A 6 -13.39 19.73 2.00
CA ARG A 6 -12.10 19.48 2.66
C ARG A 6 -11.85 17.98 2.77
N HIS A 7 -10.62 17.55 2.49
CA HIS A 7 -10.19 16.13 2.55
C HIS A 7 -11.12 15.17 1.77
N GLY A 8 -11.60 15.58 0.59
CA GLY A 8 -12.46 14.74 -0.26
C GLY A 8 -13.89 14.53 0.26
N ARG A 9 -14.29 15.22 1.34
CA ARG A 9 -15.64 15.16 1.90
C ARG A 9 -16.38 16.48 1.73
N GLU A 10 -17.63 16.40 1.28
CA GLU A 10 -18.55 17.53 1.22
C GLU A 10 -19.20 17.76 2.59
N ARG A 11 -19.05 18.97 3.14
CA ARG A 11 -19.67 19.37 4.41
C ARG A 11 -20.45 20.66 4.24
N LEU A 12 -21.61 20.71 4.87
CA LEU A 12 -22.45 21.91 4.94
C LEU A 12 -22.27 22.57 6.30
N TYR A 13 -21.69 23.77 6.34
CA TYR A 13 -21.54 24.54 7.56
C TYR A 13 -22.77 25.43 7.79
N VAL A 14 -23.27 25.40 9.02
CA VAL A 14 -24.36 26.24 9.50
C VAL A 14 -23.75 27.36 10.32
N CYS A 15 -23.99 28.60 9.88
CA CYS A 15 -23.48 29.80 10.54
C CYS A 15 -24.62 30.48 11.31
N GLY A 16 -24.31 31.02 12.49
CA GLY A 16 -25.21 31.85 13.27
C GLY A 16 -25.36 33.26 12.71
N PRO A 17 -26.24 34.09 13.31
CA PRO A 17 -26.49 35.47 12.89
C PRO A 17 -25.23 36.35 12.91
N ASP A 18 -24.31 36.05 13.85
CA ASP A 18 -23.05 36.77 14.03
C ASP A 18 -21.92 36.26 13.11
N GLY A 19 -22.23 35.34 12.19
CA GLY A 19 -21.27 34.74 11.25
C GLY A 19 -20.42 33.60 11.82
N GLU A 20 -20.59 33.25 13.10
CA GLU A 20 -19.92 32.11 13.74
C GLU A 20 -20.45 30.76 13.24
N ASN A 21 -19.64 29.70 13.23
CA ASN A 21 -20.10 28.36 12.89
C ASN A 21 -20.78 27.70 14.10
N VAL A 22 -22.07 27.40 13.98
CA VAL A 22 -22.88 26.80 15.04
C VAL A 22 -23.08 25.29 14.85
N ALA A 23 -22.90 24.78 13.63
CA ALA A 23 -22.94 23.36 13.33
C ALA A 23 -22.31 23.03 11.97
N TRP A 24 -22.09 21.75 11.69
CA TRP A 24 -21.85 21.25 10.35
C TRP A 24 -22.53 19.91 10.11
N TYR A 25 -22.92 19.67 8.86
CA TYR A 25 -23.58 18.47 8.40
C TYR A 25 -22.70 17.71 7.40
N ASP A 26 -22.56 16.41 7.65
CA ASP A 26 -21.87 15.44 6.80
C ASP A 26 -22.91 14.68 5.97
N ARG A 27 -22.90 14.92 4.66
CA ARG A 27 -23.90 14.33 3.77
C ARG A 27 -23.68 12.83 3.55
N GLU A 28 -22.44 12.35 3.63
CA GLU A 28 -22.08 10.95 3.41
C GLU A 28 -22.56 10.08 4.57
N SER A 29 -22.44 10.57 5.80
CA SER A 29 -22.83 9.85 7.03
C SER A 29 -24.20 10.26 7.60
N SER A 30 -24.91 11.18 6.93
CA SER A 30 -26.19 11.75 7.40
C SER A 30 -26.14 12.22 8.86
N ARG A 31 -25.08 12.97 9.20
CA ARG A 31 -24.77 13.35 10.59
C ARG A 31 -24.59 14.85 10.78
N VAL A 32 -25.24 15.39 11.81
CA VAL A 32 -25.12 16.79 12.22
C VAL A 32 -24.24 16.86 13.46
N ASN A 33 -23.17 17.64 13.40
CA ASN A 33 -22.30 17.94 14.53
C ASN A 33 -22.62 19.36 15.00
N LEU A 34 -23.16 19.47 16.21
CA LEU A 34 -23.46 20.75 16.85
C LEU A 34 -22.20 21.28 17.52
N ILE A 35 -21.93 22.57 17.29
CA ILE A 35 -20.89 23.32 18.00
C ILE A 35 -21.53 24.10 19.15
N ALA A 36 -22.76 24.59 18.94
CA ALA A 36 -23.59 25.28 19.92
C ALA A 36 -24.86 24.44 20.19
N GLU A 37 -24.86 23.67 21.28
CA GLU A 37 -25.94 22.72 21.61
C GLU A 37 -27.27 23.43 21.93
N ASP A 38 -27.20 24.66 22.45
CA ASP A 38 -28.32 25.55 22.74
C ASP A 38 -29.08 26.00 21.48
N ARG A 39 -28.47 25.85 20.29
CA ARG A 39 -29.05 26.22 18.99
C ARG A 39 -29.52 25.02 18.16
N ARG A 40 -29.64 23.83 18.77
CA ARG A 40 -29.99 22.57 18.12
C ARG A 40 -31.21 22.66 17.19
N ASP A 41 -32.33 23.16 17.69
CA ASP A 41 -33.59 23.16 16.92
C ASP A 41 -33.50 24.09 15.71
N ALA A 42 -32.90 25.28 15.88
CA ALA A 42 -32.68 26.24 14.80
C ALA A 42 -31.72 25.69 13.72
N VAL A 43 -30.70 24.92 14.13
CA VAL A 43 -29.79 24.24 13.20
C VAL A 43 -30.51 23.17 12.39
N LEU A 44 -31.35 22.35 13.04
CA LEU A 44 -32.09 21.28 12.36
C LEU A 44 -33.14 21.84 11.41
N GLU A 45 -33.84 22.90 11.80
CA GLU A 45 -34.77 23.64 10.94
C GLU A 45 -34.05 24.21 9.71
N ALA A 46 -32.91 24.87 9.91
CA ALA A 46 -32.11 25.40 8.81
C ALA A 46 -31.63 24.30 7.85
N LEU A 47 -31.23 23.14 8.37
CA LEU A 47 -30.73 22.02 7.58
C LEU A 47 -31.82 21.24 6.85
N GLN A 48 -33.10 21.37 7.23
CA GLN A 48 -34.22 20.60 6.68
C GLN A 48 -34.22 20.46 5.15
N PRO A 49 -33.97 21.53 4.35
CA PRO A 49 -33.97 21.43 2.89
C PRO A 49 -32.82 20.59 2.30
N PHE A 50 -31.80 20.28 3.09
CA PHE A 50 -30.55 19.62 2.67
C PHE A 50 -30.41 18.19 3.21
N LEU A 51 -31.36 17.74 4.03
CA LEU A 51 -31.36 16.39 4.60
C LEU A 51 -31.83 15.38 3.55
N ALA A 52 -31.05 14.32 3.36
CA ALA A 52 -31.38 13.22 2.45
C ALA A 52 -32.17 12.09 3.13
N GLY A 53 -32.55 12.26 4.39
CA GLY A 53 -33.18 11.24 5.23
C GLY A 53 -33.06 11.55 6.73
N PRO A 54 -33.38 10.58 7.61
CA PRO A 54 -33.19 10.74 9.05
C PRO A 54 -31.71 10.98 9.38
N VAL A 55 -31.46 12.00 10.21
CA VAL A 55 -30.09 12.39 10.61
C VAL A 55 -29.78 12.00 12.04
N THR A 56 -28.52 11.67 12.29
CA THR A 56 -28.01 11.52 13.67
C THR A 56 -27.39 12.83 14.13
N VAL A 57 -27.69 13.27 15.35
CA VAL A 57 -27.12 14.48 15.96
C VAL A 57 -26.10 14.07 17.01
N GLY A 58 -24.92 14.68 16.96
CA GLY A 58 -23.83 14.47 17.91
C GLY A 58 -22.56 13.90 17.28
N PRO A 59 -21.44 13.89 18.03
CA PRO A 59 -20.17 13.36 17.54
C PRO A 59 -20.34 11.90 17.10
N PRO A 60 -19.53 11.40 16.14
CA PRO A 60 -19.50 9.98 15.85
C PRO A 60 -19.24 9.21 17.16
N PRO A 61 -19.87 8.03 17.37
CA PRO A 61 -19.58 7.22 18.54
C PRO A 61 -18.08 6.96 18.59
N ALA A 62 -17.45 7.25 19.73
CA ALA A 62 -16.04 6.93 19.92
C ALA A 62 -15.88 5.40 19.77
N PRO A 63 -14.86 4.92 19.04
CA PRO A 63 -14.63 3.49 18.91
C PRO A 63 -14.42 2.90 20.31
N THR A 64 -15.10 1.78 20.56
CA THR A 64 -15.01 1.06 21.83
C THR A 64 -13.58 0.57 22.07
N PRO A 65 -13.17 0.31 23.32
CA PRO A 65 -11.85 -0.27 23.61
C PRO A 65 -11.57 -1.58 22.86
N VAL A 66 -12.62 -2.36 22.55
CA VAL A 66 -12.51 -3.59 21.74
C VAL A 66 -12.29 -3.28 20.26
N GLU A 67 -12.94 -2.25 19.72
CA GLU A 67 -12.69 -1.77 18.35
C GLU A 67 -11.28 -1.15 18.25
N LEU A 68 -10.85 -0.38 19.24
CA LEU A 68 -9.48 0.14 19.35
C LEU A 68 -8.43 -0.96 19.49
N ALA A 69 -8.72 -2.01 20.26
CA ALA A 69 -7.86 -3.18 20.39
C ALA A 69 -7.84 -4.03 19.10
N ARG A 70 -8.93 -4.06 18.33
CA ARG A 70 -8.95 -4.66 16.97
C ARG A 70 -8.21 -3.81 15.95
N LEU A 71 -8.16 -2.49 16.16
CA LEU A 71 -7.36 -1.55 15.37
C LEU A 71 -5.87 -1.56 15.77
N SER A 72 -5.53 -2.14 16.93
CA SER A 72 -4.17 -2.28 17.43
C SER A 72 -3.74 -3.73 17.35
N LEU A 73 -3.11 -4.11 16.24
CA LEU A 73 -2.53 -5.44 16.10
C LEU A 73 -1.49 -5.69 17.20
N HIS A 74 -1.39 -6.96 17.63
CA HIS A 74 -0.28 -7.37 18.49
C HIS A 74 1.04 -7.08 17.74
N PRO A 75 2.10 -6.57 18.40
CA PRO A 75 3.35 -6.22 17.72
C PRO A 75 3.93 -7.36 16.86
N ASP A 76 3.77 -8.61 17.31
CA ASP A 76 4.24 -9.79 16.56
C ASP A 76 3.38 -10.15 15.35
N ASP A 77 2.13 -9.70 15.32
CA ASP A 77 1.18 -9.93 14.23
C ASP A 77 1.16 -8.75 13.24
N ASP A 78 1.77 -7.62 13.59
CA ASP A 78 1.82 -6.42 12.79
C ASP A 78 3.03 -6.41 11.85
N LEU A 79 2.76 -6.46 10.55
CA LEU A 79 3.78 -6.42 9.50
C LEU A 79 4.19 -4.98 9.11
N ALA A 80 3.46 -3.96 9.55
CA ALA A 80 3.77 -2.56 9.22
C ALA A 80 5.20 -2.13 9.59
N PRO A 81 5.81 -2.57 10.71
CA PRO A 81 7.17 -2.19 11.07
C PRO A 81 8.28 -2.87 10.26
N ASN A 82 7.95 -3.84 9.39
CA ASN A 82 8.97 -4.56 8.62
C ASN A 82 9.79 -3.58 7.76
N ARG A 83 11.12 -3.71 7.80
CA ARG A 83 11.99 -2.91 6.94
C ARG A 83 12.04 -3.50 5.51
N PRO A 84 12.40 -2.68 4.50
CA PRO A 84 12.82 -3.19 3.20
C PRO A 84 13.93 -4.24 3.34
N GLY A 85 13.66 -5.48 2.92
CA GLY A 85 14.60 -6.58 3.04
C GLY A 85 14.76 -7.17 4.44
N GLU A 86 13.81 -6.97 5.37
CA GLU A 86 13.81 -7.55 6.73
C GLU A 86 14.17 -9.05 6.73
N ALA A 87 13.55 -9.84 5.86
CA ALA A 87 13.84 -11.27 5.76
C ALA A 87 15.31 -11.56 5.40
N LEU A 88 15.90 -10.77 4.50
CA LEU A 88 17.31 -10.90 4.12
C LEU A 88 18.25 -10.43 5.22
N LEU A 89 17.88 -9.40 5.99
CA LEU A 89 18.64 -8.96 7.16
C LEU A 89 18.71 -10.08 8.20
N VAL A 90 17.57 -10.69 8.53
CA VAL A 90 17.51 -11.84 9.44
C VAL A 90 18.33 -13.03 8.91
N GLU A 91 18.24 -13.35 7.62
CA GLU A 91 19.05 -14.42 7.02
C GLU A 91 20.56 -14.15 7.08
N LEU A 92 20.97 -12.90 6.85
CA LEU A 92 22.39 -12.49 6.89
C LEU A 92 22.94 -12.48 8.32
N GLU A 93 22.11 -12.13 9.30
CA GLU A 93 22.45 -12.17 10.72
C GLU A 93 22.57 -13.61 11.24
N ARG A 94 21.63 -14.49 10.84
CA ARG A 94 21.62 -15.91 11.24
C ARG A 94 22.76 -16.71 10.62
N ASP A 95 23.12 -16.45 9.37
CA ASP A 95 24.22 -17.13 8.66
C ASP A 95 25.20 -16.12 8.02
N PRO A 96 26.09 -15.52 8.82
CA PRO A 96 27.09 -14.59 8.33
C PRO A 96 28.16 -15.34 7.55
N ARG A 97 28.24 -15.12 6.23
CA ARG A 97 29.31 -15.71 5.42
C ARG A 97 30.67 -15.06 5.72
N PRO A 98 31.77 -15.83 5.77
CA PRO A 98 33.12 -15.29 6.00
C PRO A 98 33.50 -14.23 4.95
N GLY A 99 34.13 -13.14 5.41
CA GLY A 99 34.44 -11.95 4.60
C GLY A 99 35.45 -12.15 3.45
N HIS A 100 36.18 -13.26 3.42
CA HIS A 100 37.20 -13.55 2.41
C HIS A 100 36.75 -14.58 1.37
N ARG A 101 35.70 -14.28 0.59
CA ARG A 101 35.36 -15.06 -0.61
C ARG A 101 35.59 -14.25 -1.88
N LEU A 102 36.14 -14.89 -2.91
CA LEU A 102 36.31 -14.34 -4.26
C LEU A 102 34.98 -13.91 -4.91
N ARG A 103 33.85 -14.41 -4.39
CA ARG A 103 32.50 -14.03 -4.84
C ARG A 103 31.73 -13.40 -3.68
N PRO A 104 31.26 -12.14 -3.81
CA PRO A 104 30.38 -11.51 -2.83
C PRO A 104 29.10 -12.32 -2.62
N ASP A 105 28.60 -12.34 -1.39
CA ASP A 105 27.33 -13.00 -1.06
C ASP A 105 26.18 -12.40 -1.91
N PRO A 106 25.47 -13.20 -2.73
CA PRO A 106 24.39 -12.70 -3.57
C PRO A 106 23.25 -12.05 -2.78
N ARG A 107 23.05 -12.44 -1.51
CA ARG A 107 22.03 -11.86 -0.62
C ARG A 107 22.26 -10.37 -0.38
N ARG A 108 23.52 -9.90 -0.37
CA ARG A 108 23.82 -8.47 -0.20
C ARG A 108 23.31 -7.63 -1.37
N ARG A 109 23.40 -8.15 -2.60
CA ARG A 109 22.85 -7.44 -3.78
C ARG A 109 21.32 -7.46 -3.78
N ALA A 110 20.72 -8.58 -3.38
CA ALA A 110 19.28 -8.67 -3.21
C ALA A 110 18.79 -7.66 -2.15
N LEU A 111 19.47 -7.58 -1.00
CA LEU A 111 19.16 -6.62 0.05
C LEU A 111 19.25 -5.18 -0.44
N THR A 112 20.32 -4.82 -1.16
CA THR A 112 20.43 -3.49 -1.78
C THR A 112 19.26 -3.21 -2.71
N ALA A 113 18.83 -4.20 -3.51
CA ALA A 113 17.68 -4.00 -4.41
C ALA A 113 16.37 -3.77 -3.65
N GLU A 114 16.08 -4.60 -2.63
CA GLU A 114 14.88 -4.44 -1.80
C GLU A 114 14.91 -3.11 -1.03
N GLN A 115 16.04 -2.69 -0.48
CA GLN A 115 16.17 -1.40 0.21
C GLN A 115 15.94 -0.20 -0.72
N THR A 116 16.61 -0.18 -1.88
CA THR A 116 16.44 0.93 -2.83
C THR A 116 15.03 0.99 -3.42
N ALA A 117 14.40 -0.16 -3.70
CA ALA A 117 13.02 -0.20 -4.15
C ALA A 117 12.05 0.24 -3.05
N GLY A 118 12.23 -0.26 -1.81
CA GLY A 118 11.44 0.13 -0.64
C GLY A 118 11.47 1.63 -0.40
N GLU A 119 12.67 2.22 -0.32
CA GLU A 119 12.83 3.68 -0.17
C GLU A 119 12.12 4.48 -1.28
N ALA A 120 12.04 3.94 -2.49
CA ALA A 120 11.32 4.57 -3.59
C ALA A 120 9.80 4.47 -3.48
N LEU A 121 9.30 3.37 -2.93
CA LEU A 121 7.88 3.15 -2.67
C LEU A 121 7.40 3.94 -1.45
N ASP A 122 8.22 4.06 -0.39
CA ASP A 122 7.88 4.80 0.83
C ASP A 122 7.67 6.29 0.56
N ARG A 123 8.39 6.86 -0.42
CA ARG A 123 8.14 8.24 -0.88
C ARG A 123 6.75 8.46 -1.49
N LEU A 124 6.00 7.40 -1.79
CA LEU A 124 4.62 7.49 -2.27
C LEU A 124 3.59 7.65 -1.14
N GLU A 125 4.02 7.61 0.13
CA GLU A 125 3.16 7.87 1.29
C GLU A 125 2.52 9.25 1.22
N GLU A 126 3.27 10.26 0.79
CA GLU A 126 2.77 11.63 0.59
C GLU A 126 1.62 11.71 -0.44
N ALA A 127 1.52 10.71 -1.34
CA ALA A 127 0.46 10.58 -2.33
C ALA A 127 -0.70 9.68 -1.88
N GLY A 128 -0.75 9.32 -0.59
CA GLY A 128 -1.81 8.48 -0.01
C GLY A 128 -1.67 7.00 -0.34
N SER A 129 -0.44 6.52 -0.57
CA SER A 129 -0.15 5.09 -0.73
C SER A 129 0.53 4.53 0.51
N HIS A 130 0.26 3.28 0.86
CA HIS A 130 0.97 2.55 1.92
C HIS A 130 1.82 1.44 1.31
N THR A 131 2.98 1.18 1.90
CA THR A 131 3.84 0.07 1.48
C THR A 131 4.12 -0.84 2.67
N LEU A 132 3.88 -2.15 2.49
CA LEU A 132 4.33 -3.18 3.41
C LEU A 132 5.55 -3.88 2.81
N HIS A 133 6.50 -4.25 3.66
CA HIS A 133 7.73 -4.91 3.24
C HIS A 133 7.86 -6.31 3.82
N SER A 134 8.58 -7.17 3.11
CA SER A 134 8.88 -8.53 3.55
C SER A 134 7.65 -9.30 4.04
N VAL A 135 6.54 -9.20 3.30
CA VAL A 135 5.27 -9.84 3.67
C VAL A 135 5.42 -11.37 3.50
N PRO A 136 5.32 -12.15 4.58
CA PRO A 136 5.55 -13.60 4.51
C PRO A 136 4.43 -14.29 3.74
N LEU A 137 4.78 -15.34 3.00
CA LEU A 137 3.81 -16.23 2.37
C LEU A 137 4.08 -17.69 2.84
N PRO A 138 3.04 -18.53 2.99
CA PRO A 138 3.21 -19.93 3.30
C PRO A 138 4.15 -20.64 2.32
N GLY A 139 4.93 -21.60 2.83
CA GLY A 139 5.98 -22.29 2.06
C GLY A 139 7.36 -21.62 2.14
N GLY A 140 7.49 -20.52 2.90
CA GLY A 140 8.77 -19.81 3.10
C GLY A 140 9.08 -18.77 2.01
N ASP A 141 8.15 -18.55 1.07
CA ASP A 141 8.22 -17.44 0.13
C ASP A 141 7.81 -16.11 0.80
N ARG A 142 7.96 -15.00 0.08
CA ARG A 142 7.55 -13.66 0.54
C ARG A 142 7.27 -12.73 -0.63
N LEU A 143 6.44 -11.72 -0.39
CA LEU A 143 6.46 -10.51 -1.22
C LEU A 143 7.60 -9.61 -0.73
N HIS A 144 8.40 -9.05 -1.65
CA HIS A 144 9.43 -8.09 -1.24
C HIS A 144 8.76 -6.80 -0.75
N HIS A 145 7.85 -6.25 -1.55
CA HIS A 145 7.00 -5.12 -1.18
C HIS A 145 5.58 -5.29 -1.72
N LEU A 146 4.60 -4.85 -0.94
CA LEU A 146 3.21 -4.69 -1.35
C LEU A 146 2.87 -3.20 -1.27
N LEU A 147 2.64 -2.56 -2.42
CA LEU A 147 2.16 -1.19 -2.50
C LEU A 147 0.63 -1.20 -2.58
N ILE A 148 -0.03 -0.42 -1.74
CA ILE A 148 -1.48 -0.24 -1.68
C ILE A 148 -1.74 1.26 -1.82
N GLY A 149 -2.29 1.70 -2.94
CA GLY A 149 -2.52 3.13 -3.15
C GLY A 149 -3.68 3.40 -4.09
N PRO A 150 -3.93 4.69 -4.40
CA PRO A 150 -5.05 5.10 -5.25
C PRO A 150 -5.05 4.39 -6.61
N GLY A 151 -3.87 4.08 -7.15
CA GLY A 151 -3.66 3.36 -8.40
C GLY A 151 -3.89 1.84 -8.37
N GLY A 152 -4.25 1.27 -7.20
CA GLY A 152 -4.46 -0.16 -7.00
C GLY A 152 -3.37 -0.81 -6.14
N LEU A 153 -3.32 -2.16 -6.15
CA LEU A 153 -2.36 -2.95 -5.38
C LEU A 153 -1.29 -3.53 -6.30
N PHE A 154 -0.04 -3.48 -5.85
CA PHE A 154 1.12 -3.98 -6.60
C PHE A 154 2.01 -4.84 -5.73
N ALA A 155 2.26 -6.08 -6.16
CA ALA A 155 3.30 -6.94 -5.60
C ALA A 155 4.62 -6.65 -6.33
N VAL A 156 5.52 -5.91 -5.69
CA VAL A 156 6.76 -5.44 -6.29
C VAL A 156 7.91 -6.37 -5.90
N HIS A 157 8.52 -6.99 -6.89
CA HIS A 157 9.74 -7.78 -6.74
C HIS A 157 10.97 -6.99 -7.21
N ALA A 158 11.87 -6.69 -6.28
CA ALA A 158 13.10 -5.96 -6.55
C ALA A 158 14.22 -6.89 -7.06
N LEU A 159 14.71 -6.64 -8.27
CA LEU A 159 15.79 -7.38 -8.91
C LEU A 159 17.01 -6.48 -9.13
N TYR A 160 18.13 -6.82 -8.47
CA TYR A 160 19.39 -6.08 -8.65
C TYR A 160 19.91 -6.20 -10.09
N ALA A 161 19.83 -5.10 -10.85
CA ALA A 161 20.13 -5.04 -12.27
C ALA A 161 21.33 -4.14 -12.61
N ARG A 162 21.90 -3.41 -11.64
CA ARG A 162 23.02 -2.47 -11.87
C ARG A 162 24.14 -3.05 -12.75
N ARG A 163 24.35 -2.44 -13.91
CA ARG A 163 25.35 -2.80 -14.93
C ARG A 163 25.23 -4.26 -15.43
N GLN A 164 24.08 -4.89 -15.27
CA GLN A 164 23.78 -6.22 -15.81
C GLN A 164 22.99 -6.08 -17.10
N ARG A 165 23.16 -7.05 -18.00
CA ARG A 165 22.22 -7.24 -19.11
C ARG A 165 21.05 -8.06 -18.58
N VAL A 166 19.83 -7.56 -18.72
CA VAL A 166 18.61 -8.24 -18.31
C VAL A 166 17.85 -8.66 -19.56
N ARG A 167 17.57 -9.95 -19.71
CA ARG A 167 16.70 -10.47 -20.77
C ARG A 167 15.44 -11.05 -20.14
N VAL A 168 14.29 -10.57 -20.60
CA VAL A 168 12.97 -11.08 -20.22
C VAL A 168 12.37 -11.78 -21.44
N ALA A 169 12.25 -13.09 -21.33
CA ALA A 169 11.61 -13.96 -22.31
C ALA A 169 10.58 -14.81 -21.60
N ASP A 170 9.39 -14.24 -21.41
CA ASP A 170 8.31 -14.77 -20.57
C ASP A 170 8.14 -16.30 -20.70
N PRO A 171 8.22 -17.07 -19.59
CA PRO A 171 8.30 -16.60 -18.19
C PRO A 171 9.73 -16.43 -17.65
N MET A 172 10.73 -16.57 -18.51
CA MET A 172 12.15 -16.62 -18.13
C MET A 172 12.76 -15.23 -18.00
N VAL A 173 13.57 -15.03 -16.97
CA VAL A 173 14.41 -13.85 -16.77
C VAL A 173 15.85 -14.29 -16.63
N THR A 174 16.75 -13.65 -17.39
CA THR A 174 18.19 -13.89 -17.37
C THR A 174 18.89 -12.61 -16.94
N VAL A 175 19.80 -12.71 -15.96
CA VAL A 175 20.59 -11.56 -15.47
C VAL A 175 22.09 -11.83 -15.68
N GLY A 176 22.71 -11.00 -16.51
CA GLY A 176 24.12 -11.13 -16.88
C GLY A 176 24.39 -12.44 -17.60
N ARG A 177 25.28 -13.26 -17.04
CA ARG A 177 25.66 -14.59 -17.57
C ARG A 177 25.07 -15.75 -16.75
N ARG A 178 24.11 -15.48 -15.88
CA ARG A 178 23.47 -16.50 -15.04
C ARG A 178 22.47 -17.31 -15.86
N GLU A 179 22.11 -18.49 -15.34
CA GLU A 179 21.02 -19.29 -15.88
C GLU A 179 19.71 -18.48 -15.91
N ALA A 180 18.89 -18.75 -16.92
CA ALA A 180 17.56 -18.17 -17.01
C ALA A 180 16.65 -18.85 -15.98
N LEU A 181 15.91 -18.06 -15.20
CA LEU A 181 14.97 -18.58 -14.19
C LEU A 181 13.53 -18.21 -14.57
N PRO A 182 12.52 -19.05 -14.27
CA PRO A 182 11.12 -18.78 -14.56
C PRO A 182 10.51 -17.74 -13.61
N LEU A 183 11.20 -16.60 -13.42
CA LEU A 183 10.86 -15.58 -12.42
C LEU A 183 9.45 -15.04 -12.60
N LEU A 184 9.00 -14.76 -13.84
CA LEU A 184 7.67 -14.18 -14.04
C LEU A 184 6.53 -15.12 -13.66
N ARG A 185 6.75 -16.43 -13.75
CA ARG A 185 5.78 -17.43 -13.28
C ARG A 185 5.62 -17.35 -11.76
N ARG A 186 6.74 -17.20 -11.05
CA ARG A 186 6.75 -17.03 -9.59
C ARG A 186 6.07 -15.72 -9.19
N LEU A 187 6.38 -14.60 -9.85
CA LEU A 187 5.75 -13.31 -9.52
C LEU A 187 4.24 -13.31 -9.70
N ARG A 188 3.73 -13.99 -10.75
CA ARG A 188 2.29 -14.18 -10.93
C ARG A 188 1.68 -14.98 -9.78
N ALA A 189 2.28 -16.11 -9.41
CA ALA A 189 1.79 -16.93 -8.31
C ALA A 189 1.81 -16.18 -6.96
N GLU A 190 2.84 -15.39 -6.71
CA GLU A 190 2.93 -14.52 -5.52
C GLU A 190 1.82 -13.46 -5.50
N ALA A 191 1.54 -12.83 -6.64
CA ALA A 191 0.45 -11.87 -6.77
C ALA A 191 -0.94 -12.52 -6.68
N ASP A 192 -1.14 -13.70 -7.28
CA ASP A 192 -2.41 -14.46 -7.18
C ASP A 192 -2.73 -14.81 -5.72
N ARG A 193 -1.70 -15.18 -4.95
CA ARG A 193 -1.81 -15.41 -3.50
C ARG A 193 -2.18 -14.12 -2.77
N ALA A 194 -1.51 -13.01 -3.06
CA ALA A 194 -1.87 -11.73 -2.49
C ALA A 194 -3.32 -11.31 -2.84
N THR A 195 -3.77 -11.61 -4.05
CA THR A 195 -5.15 -11.39 -4.48
C THR A 195 -6.14 -12.22 -3.69
N TYR A 196 -5.84 -13.50 -3.47
CA TYR A 196 -6.66 -14.37 -2.64
C TYR A 196 -6.73 -13.85 -1.19
N ALA A 197 -5.58 -13.49 -0.60
CA ALA A 197 -5.47 -13.02 0.78
C ALA A 197 -6.25 -11.72 1.02
N LEU A 198 -6.17 -10.77 0.08
CA LEU A 198 -6.77 -9.45 0.22
C LEU A 198 -8.15 -9.35 -0.43
N THR A 199 -8.61 -10.40 -1.10
CA THR A 199 -9.85 -10.39 -1.91
C THR A 199 -9.92 -9.21 -2.90
N ALA A 200 -8.76 -8.78 -3.39
CA ALA A 200 -8.58 -7.61 -4.23
C ALA A 200 -7.50 -7.88 -5.29
N GLU A 201 -7.65 -7.32 -6.50
CA GLU A 201 -6.68 -7.56 -7.58
C GLU A 201 -5.31 -6.94 -7.25
N VAL A 202 -4.27 -7.78 -7.26
CA VAL A 202 -2.87 -7.40 -7.00
C VAL A 202 -2.07 -7.64 -8.26
N HIS A 203 -1.44 -6.59 -8.78
CA HIS A 203 -0.70 -6.66 -10.02
C HIS A 203 0.79 -6.92 -9.77
N PRO A 204 1.40 -7.96 -10.36
CA PRO A 204 2.82 -8.23 -10.19
C PRO A 204 3.68 -7.23 -10.96
N VAL A 205 4.74 -6.75 -10.30
CA VAL A 205 5.71 -5.81 -10.84
C VAL A 205 7.13 -6.35 -10.61
N LEU A 206 7.92 -6.43 -11.68
CA LEU A 206 9.36 -6.67 -11.62
C LEU A 206 10.09 -5.33 -11.70
N ALA A 207 10.70 -4.90 -10.59
CA ALA A 207 11.49 -3.68 -10.52
C ALA A 207 12.98 -4.00 -10.75
N LEU A 208 13.57 -3.47 -11.82
CA LEU A 208 14.99 -3.56 -12.14
C LEU A 208 15.73 -2.44 -11.41
N VAL A 209 16.42 -2.80 -10.34
CA VAL A 209 17.04 -1.85 -9.42
C VAL A 209 18.51 -1.59 -9.78
N GLY A 210 18.85 -0.31 -9.89
CA GLY A 210 20.11 0.16 -10.41
C GLY A 210 20.12 0.15 -11.94
N PRO A 211 20.77 1.13 -12.60
CA PRO A 211 20.74 1.25 -14.05
C PRO A 211 21.33 0.00 -14.72
N PRO A 212 20.52 -0.77 -15.48
CA PRO A 212 21.01 -1.93 -16.21
C PRO A 212 21.93 -1.50 -17.36
N ALA A 213 22.79 -2.42 -17.80
CA ALA A 213 23.60 -2.20 -19.00
C ALA A 213 22.80 -2.36 -20.29
N ASP A 214 21.76 -3.20 -20.25
CA ASP A 214 20.84 -3.47 -21.36
C ASP A 214 19.58 -4.15 -20.79
N VAL A 215 18.41 -3.84 -21.33
CA VAL A 215 17.14 -4.51 -21.00
C VAL A 215 16.49 -4.94 -22.30
N ARG A 216 16.34 -6.25 -22.48
CA ARG A 216 15.69 -6.84 -23.66
C ARG A 216 14.44 -7.60 -23.25
N LEU A 217 13.28 -7.08 -23.65
CA LEU A 217 12.02 -7.81 -23.61
C LEU A 217 11.83 -8.47 -24.98
N THR A 218 11.75 -9.80 -25.05
CA THR A 218 11.49 -10.46 -26.35
C THR A 218 10.08 -10.18 -26.85
N LEU A 219 9.13 -10.09 -25.92
CA LEU A 219 7.74 -9.71 -26.11
C LEU A 219 7.26 -8.99 -24.83
N PRO A 220 6.18 -8.18 -24.90
CA PRO A 220 5.52 -7.68 -23.70
C PRO A 220 5.16 -8.83 -22.75
N PRO A 221 5.66 -8.83 -21.50
CA PRO A 221 5.36 -9.90 -20.55
C PRO A 221 3.88 -9.92 -20.18
N ARG A 222 3.28 -11.11 -20.14
CA ARG A 222 1.85 -11.24 -19.87
C ARG A 222 1.55 -10.93 -18.41
N GLY A 223 0.71 -9.93 -18.14
CA GLY A 223 0.23 -9.63 -16.80
C GLY A 223 1.31 -9.27 -15.77
N VAL A 224 2.55 -8.98 -16.18
CA VAL A 224 3.63 -8.51 -15.29
C VAL A 224 4.22 -7.23 -15.87
N ARG A 225 4.32 -6.20 -15.05
CA ARG A 225 4.96 -4.94 -15.43
C ARG A 225 6.45 -5.01 -15.12
N VAL A 226 7.30 -4.67 -16.08
CA VAL A 226 8.75 -4.55 -15.85
C VAL A 226 9.08 -3.07 -15.80
N LEU A 227 9.56 -2.59 -14.65
CA LEU A 227 9.88 -1.19 -14.40
C LEU A 227 11.37 -1.05 -14.06
N GLN A 228 11.99 0.03 -14.50
CA GLN A 228 13.35 0.45 -14.16
C GLN A 228 13.33 1.52 -13.07
N ASP A 229 14.52 1.88 -12.58
CA ASP A 229 14.71 2.99 -11.64
C ASP A 229 13.99 4.27 -12.11
N GLY A 230 13.24 4.90 -11.20
CA GLY A 230 12.45 6.11 -11.47
C GLY A 230 11.03 5.86 -11.99
N GLU A 231 10.76 4.70 -12.59
CA GLU A 231 9.42 4.33 -13.06
C GLU A 231 8.52 3.83 -11.93
N LEU A 232 9.10 3.36 -10.82
CA LEU A 232 8.35 2.98 -9.61
C LEU A 232 7.48 4.13 -9.08
N ALA A 233 7.96 5.37 -9.16
CA ALA A 233 7.20 6.52 -8.71
C ALA A 233 5.91 6.75 -9.54
N ALA A 234 5.84 6.18 -10.75
CA ALA A 234 4.63 6.26 -11.57
C ALA A 234 3.49 5.40 -11.01
N LEU A 235 3.77 4.38 -10.18
CA LEU A 235 2.74 3.53 -9.57
C LEU A 235 1.78 4.35 -8.69
N GLY A 236 2.32 5.26 -7.87
CA GLY A 236 1.50 6.15 -7.02
C GLY A 236 0.77 7.26 -7.78
N ARG A 237 1.10 7.47 -9.07
CA ARG A 237 0.46 8.48 -9.93
C ARG A 237 -0.65 7.91 -10.81
N GLN A 238 -0.84 6.58 -10.84
CA GLN A 238 -1.94 5.99 -11.57
C GLN A 238 -3.25 6.25 -10.81
N GLY A 239 -4.29 6.69 -11.52
CA GLY A 239 -5.46 7.38 -10.98
C GLY A 239 -6.27 6.63 -9.92
N GLY A 240 -7.25 7.32 -9.33
CA GLY A 240 -8.05 6.89 -8.16
C GLY A 240 -9.01 5.72 -8.39
N VAL A 241 -8.45 4.54 -8.68
CA VAL A 241 -9.15 3.25 -8.69
C VAL A 241 -9.69 2.94 -7.29
N LEU A 242 -8.89 3.23 -6.26
CA LEU A 242 -9.28 3.04 -4.87
C LEU A 242 -9.56 4.38 -4.20
N LYS A 243 -10.65 4.44 -3.43
CA LYS A 243 -10.92 5.59 -2.56
C LYS A 243 -9.94 5.56 -1.38
N PRO A 244 -9.61 6.72 -0.78
CA PRO A 244 -8.74 6.76 0.40
C PRO A 244 -9.19 5.80 1.52
N ALA A 245 -10.49 5.70 1.78
CA ALA A 245 -11.03 4.78 2.79
C ALA A 245 -10.76 3.30 2.45
N ASP A 246 -10.80 2.93 1.17
CA ASP A 246 -10.53 1.56 0.73
C ASP A 246 -9.03 1.25 0.85
N VAL A 247 -8.17 2.23 0.54
CA VAL A 247 -6.71 2.12 0.72
C VAL A 247 -6.37 1.87 2.19
N GLU A 248 -6.95 2.63 3.12
CA GLU A 248 -6.73 2.45 4.56
C GLU A 248 -7.25 1.08 5.04
N ALA A 249 -8.44 0.66 4.58
CA ALA A 249 -9.02 -0.63 4.97
C ALA A 249 -8.16 -1.81 4.46
N LEU A 250 -7.70 -1.75 3.21
CA LEU A 250 -6.81 -2.74 2.62
C LEU A 250 -5.46 -2.77 3.33
N HIS A 251 -4.90 -1.60 3.65
CA HIS A 251 -3.66 -1.52 4.42
C HIS A 251 -3.80 -2.12 5.82
N ALA A 252 -4.88 -1.80 6.54
CA ALA A 252 -5.18 -2.37 7.86
C ALA A 252 -5.34 -3.89 7.84
N MET A 253 -5.94 -4.45 6.79
CA MET A 253 -6.02 -5.91 6.59
C MET A 253 -4.67 -6.52 6.23
N ALA A 254 -3.93 -5.88 5.31
CA ALA A 254 -2.66 -6.39 4.80
C ALA A 254 -1.54 -6.41 5.85
N ARG A 255 -1.58 -5.52 6.85
CA ARG A 255 -0.60 -5.52 7.94
C ARG A 255 -0.81 -6.63 8.97
N ASP A 256 -1.98 -7.27 9.02
CA ASP A 256 -2.20 -8.44 9.89
C ASP A 256 -1.54 -9.69 9.28
N ARG A 257 -0.53 -10.23 9.95
CA ARG A 257 0.19 -11.45 9.56
C ARG A 257 -0.78 -12.63 9.30
N ARG A 258 -1.88 -12.72 10.03
CA ARG A 258 -2.87 -13.82 9.92
C ARG A 258 -3.63 -13.79 8.60
N THR A 259 -3.71 -12.64 7.94
CA THR A 259 -4.24 -12.51 6.57
C THR A 259 -3.47 -13.41 5.60
N TRP A 260 -2.17 -13.57 5.83
CA TRP A 260 -1.27 -14.25 4.91
C TRP A 260 -1.09 -15.75 5.20
N GLU A 261 -1.54 -16.24 6.35
CA GLU A 261 -1.37 -17.65 6.75
C GLU A 261 -2.28 -18.63 5.98
N ARG A 262 -3.37 -18.12 5.39
CA ARG A 262 -4.46 -18.93 4.82
C ARG A 262 -4.39 -19.08 3.29
N VAL A 263 -3.24 -18.74 2.71
CA VAL A 263 -3.05 -18.43 1.28
C VAL A 263 -2.18 -19.47 0.57
#